data_AF-A8SM92-F1
#
_entry.id   AF-A8SM92-F1
#
_cell.length_a   1.000
_cell.length_b   1.000
_cell.length_c   1.000
_cell.angle_alpha   90.00
_cell.angle_beta   90.00
_cell.angle_gamma   90.00
#
_symmetry.space_group_name_H-M   'P 1'
#
loop_
_entity.id
_entity.type
_entity.pdbx_description
1 polymer ?
#
loop_
_entity_poly.entity_id
_entity_poly.type
_entity_poly.pdbx_seq_one_letter_code
_entity_poly.pdbx_strand_id
1 'polypeptide(L)'
;MGDDLIMKKVDFIRDIKENYLKMERELVTQLNYNVSNHDLTAGTYREEIWADFFRRIVPKKFNIARSVFIIDSKENISKEVDIAIYDEQYTPYIFNYGLIKFIPIEAVAAVVQCKSTSLKKMIY
;
A
#
# COMPACT_ATOMS: atom_id res chain seq x y z
N MET A 1 -40.94 17.49 -8.14
CA MET A 1 -40.57 16.04 -8.15
C MET A 1 -39.25 15.78 -8.86
N GLY A 2 -38.97 16.41 -10.02
CA GLY A 2 -37.64 16.32 -10.68
C GLY A 2 -36.50 17.03 -9.91
N ASP A 3 -36.77 18.22 -9.38
CA ASP A 3 -35.75 19.03 -8.68
C ASP A 3 -35.28 18.41 -7.35
N ASP A 4 -36.19 17.78 -6.58
CA ASP A 4 -35.84 17.05 -5.35
C ASP A 4 -34.93 15.85 -5.60
N LEU A 5 -35.10 15.16 -6.75
CA LEU A 5 -34.28 14.01 -7.12
C LEU A 5 -32.87 14.45 -7.52
N ILE A 6 -32.77 15.57 -8.25
CA ILE A 6 -31.49 16.19 -8.61
C ILE A 6 -30.78 16.68 -7.34
N MET A 7 -31.48 17.36 -6.43
CA MET A 7 -30.91 17.83 -5.16
C MET A 7 -30.36 16.67 -4.31
N LYS A 8 -31.13 15.58 -4.15
CA LYS A 8 -30.66 14.36 -3.45
C LYS A 8 -29.42 13.74 -4.09
N LYS A 9 -29.32 13.75 -5.43
CA LYS A 9 -28.15 13.24 -6.15
C LYS A 9 -26.93 14.13 -5.95
N VAL A 10 -27.11 15.45 -5.94
CA VAL A 10 -26.06 16.43 -5.65
C VAL A 10 -25.54 16.27 -4.23
N ASP A 11 -26.44 16.07 -3.26
CA ASP A 11 -26.08 15.81 -1.86
C ASP A 11 -25.29 14.51 -1.70
N PHE A 12 -25.70 13.43 -2.36
CA PHE A 12 -24.99 12.15 -2.28
C PHE A 12 -23.55 12.21 -2.84
N ILE A 13 -23.34 12.90 -3.96
CA ILE A 13 -21.98 13.09 -4.52
C ILE A 13 -21.12 13.95 -3.59
N ARG A 14 -21.72 14.96 -2.94
CA ARG A 14 -21.03 15.77 -1.94
C ARG A 14 -20.61 14.93 -0.74
N ASP A 15 -21.48 14.06 -0.24
CA ASP A 15 -21.17 13.16 0.88
C ASP A 15 -20.02 12.20 0.54
N ILE A 16 -19.99 11.64 -0.68
CA ILE A 16 -18.88 10.81 -1.15
C ILE A 16 -17.57 11.61 -1.11
N LYS A 17 -17.56 12.84 -1.63
CA LYS A 17 -16.37 13.69 -1.63
C LYS A 17 -15.91 14.01 -0.21
N GLU A 18 -16.84 14.35 0.69
CA GLU A 18 -16.53 14.59 2.09
C GLU A 18 -15.94 13.34 2.77
N ASN A 19 -16.41 12.15 2.42
CA ASN A 19 -15.87 10.90 2.94
C ASN A 19 -14.41 10.68 2.51
N TYR A 20 -14.08 10.93 1.25
CA TYR A 20 -12.68 10.85 0.78
C TYR A 20 -11.77 11.84 1.51
N LEU A 21 -12.23 13.07 1.76
CA LEU A 21 -11.47 14.07 2.53
C LEU A 21 -11.30 13.67 4.00
N LYS A 22 -12.31 13.01 4.60
CA LYS A 22 -12.21 12.47 5.97
C LYS A 22 -11.20 11.33 6.03
N MET A 23 -11.24 10.41 5.07
CA MET A 23 -10.29 9.29 4.96
C MET A 23 -8.85 9.78 4.81
N GLU A 24 -8.62 10.80 3.97
CA GLU A 24 -7.30 11.43 3.84
C GLU A 24 -6.79 11.96 5.18
N ARG A 25 -7.61 12.75 5.89
CA ARG A 25 -7.23 13.30 7.20
C ARG A 25 -6.91 12.21 8.21
N GLU A 26 -7.72 11.14 8.25
CA GLU A 26 -7.49 10.01 9.14
C GLU A 26 -6.15 9.32 8.85
N LEU A 27 -5.85 9.05 7.58
CA LEU A 27 -4.57 8.46 7.16
C LEU A 27 -3.39 9.34 7.57
N VAL A 28 -3.48 10.66 7.32
CA VAL A 28 -2.44 11.62 7.70
C VAL A 28 -2.25 11.64 9.23
N THR A 29 -3.33 11.59 10.01
CA THR A 29 -3.25 11.53 11.47
C THR A 29 -2.57 10.24 11.95
N GLN A 30 -2.92 9.09 11.38
CA GLN A 30 -2.31 7.80 11.73
C GLN A 30 -0.82 7.75 11.37
N LEU A 31 -0.44 8.26 10.19
CA LEU A 31 0.96 8.30 9.74
C LEU A 31 1.84 9.24 10.57
N ASN A 32 1.27 10.35 11.06
CA ASN A 32 1.96 11.33 11.90
C ASN A 32 2.04 10.91 13.38
N TYR A 33 1.42 9.79 13.77
CA TYR A 33 1.49 9.32 15.15
C TYR A 33 2.91 8.83 15.47
N ASN A 34 3.65 9.66 16.22
CA ASN A 34 5.00 9.33 16.67
C ASN A 34 4.95 8.45 17.90
N VAL A 35 5.28 7.16 17.73
CA VAL A 35 5.60 6.26 18.84
C VAL A 35 7.02 6.58 19.31
N SER A 36 7.17 7.63 20.12
CA SER A 36 8.45 8.27 20.49
C SER A 36 9.46 7.39 21.23
N ASN A 37 9.13 6.13 21.55
CA ASN A 37 10.00 5.23 22.30
C ASN A 37 10.51 4.01 21.51
N HIS A 38 10.09 3.80 20.25
CA HIS A 38 10.50 2.63 19.45
C HIS A 38 10.53 2.93 17.93
N ASP A 39 11.67 3.40 17.41
CA ASP A 39 11.83 3.73 15.99
C ASP A 39 11.55 2.56 15.03
N LEU A 40 11.94 1.33 15.39
CA LEU A 40 11.64 0.12 14.61
C LEU A 40 10.13 -0.18 14.55
N THR A 41 9.44 -0.04 15.69
CA THR A 41 7.99 -0.26 15.78
C THR A 41 7.24 0.81 15.02
N ALA A 42 7.73 2.06 15.02
CA ALA A 42 7.14 3.16 14.26
C ALA A 42 7.24 2.96 12.73
N GLY A 43 8.34 2.40 12.23
CA GLY A 43 8.47 2.04 10.81
C GLY A 43 7.48 0.95 10.39
N THR A 44 7.50 -0.16 11.12
CA THR A 44 6.59 -1.31 10.92
C THR A 44 5.11 -0.91 11.00
N TYR A 45 4.77 0.02 11.88
CA TYR A 45 3.40 0.53 12.02
C TYR A 45 2.96 1.35 10.80
N ARG A 46 3.82 2.25 10.29
CA ARG A 46 3.52 3.05 9.10
C ARG A 46 3.35 2.20 7.85
N GLU A 47 4.16 1.15 7.72
CA GLU A 47 4.02 0.18 6.63
C GLU A 47 2.66 -0.53 6.67
N GLU A 48 2.15 -0.86 7.86
CA GLU A 48 0.81 -1.46 7.98
C GLU A 48 -0.28 -0.48 7.57
N ILE A 49 -0.19 0.79 7.98
CA ILE A 49 -1.15 1.84 7.56
C ILE A 49 -1.18 1.96 6.03
N TRP A 50 -0.01 1.98 5.39
CA TRP A 50 0.09 2.03 3.93
C TRP A 50 -0.47 0.75 3.28
N ALA A 51 -0.15 -0.42 3.81
CA ALA A 51 -0.67 -1.68 3.29
C ALA A 51 -2.20 -1.74 3.38
N ASP A 52 -2.79 -1.32 4.51
CA ASP A 52 -4.24 -1.22 4.70
C ASP A 52 -4.89 -0.23 3.73
N PHE A 53 -4.25 0.91 3.51
CA PHE A 53 -4.72 1.86 2.52
C PHE A 53 -4.74 1.26 1.11
N PHE A 54 -3.63 0.63 0.69
CA PHE A 54 -3.57 -0.02 -0.61
C PHE A 54 -4.60 -1.15 -0.75
N ARG A 55 -4.85 -1.95 0.30
CA ARG A 55 -5.91 -2.98 0.27
C ARG A 55 -7.30 -2.41 0.00
N ARG A 56 -7.56 -1.15 0.36
CA ARG A 56 -8.84 -0.46 0.09
C ARG A 56 -8.96 0.08 -1.33
N ILE A 57 -7.86 0.56 -1.91
CA ILE A 57 -7.89 1.29 -3.20
C ILE A 57 -7.39 0.47 -4.40
N VAL A 58 -6.60 -0.57 -4.18
CA VAL A 58 -6.04 -1.42 -5.24
C VAL A 58 -7.08 -2.48 -5.62
N PRO A 59 -7.25 -2.79 -6.93
CA PRO A 59 -8.13 -3.86 -7.36
C PRO A 59 -7.78 -5.21 -6.72
N LYS A 60 -8.80 -5.95 -6.27
CA LYS A 60 -8.65 -7.24 -5.54
C LYS A 60 -7.89 -8.34 -6.28
N LYS A 61 -7.66 -8.20 -7.59
CA LYS A 61 -6.84 -9.14 -8.36
C LYS A 61 -5.36 -9.08 -7.96
N PHE A 62 -4.93 -7.97 -7.36
CA PHE A 62 -3.57 -7.82 -6.88
C PHE A 62 -3.49 -8.17 -5.40
N ASN A 63 -2.43 -8.90 -5.06
CA ASN A 63 -2.06 -9.21 -3.70
C ASN A 63 -1.13 -8.10 -3.18
N ILE A 64 -1.23 -7.83 -1.88
CA ILE A 64 -0.40 -6.85 -1.19
C ILE A 64 0.33 -7.59 -0.06
N ALA A 65 1.65 -7.59 -0.11
CA ALA A 65 2.48 -8.19 0.92
C ALA A 65 3.51 -7.19 1.44
N ARG A 66 3.85 -7.33 2.71
CA ARG A 66 4.88 -6.55 3.39
C ARG A 66 6.16 -7.35 3.57
N SER A 67 7.29 -6.68 3.74
CA SER A 67 8.59 -7.31 4.04
C SER A 67 8.92 -8.47 3.11
N VAL A 68 9.00 -8.17 1.81
CA VAL A 68 9.23 -9.16 0.77
C VAL A 68 10.53 -8.94 0.03
N PHE A 69 11.03 -9.99 -0.60
CA PHE A 69 12.17 -9.94 -1.50
C PHE A 69 11.71 -10.19 -2.93
N ILE A 70 12.25 -9.43 -3.87
CA ILE A 70 11.99 -9.61 -5.31
C ILE A 70 13.13 -10.42 -5.91
N ILE A 71 12.79 -11.45 -6.69
CA ILE A 71 13.75 -12.35 -7.33
C ILE A 71 13.60 -12.31 -8.85
N ASP A 72 14.67 -12.67 -9.56
CA ASP A 72 14.64 -12.84 -11.01
C ASP A 72 15.20 -14.22 -11.44
N SER A 73 15.10 -14.50 -12.74
CA SER A 73 15.62 -15.74 -13.34
C SER A 73 17.14 -15.80 -13.47
N LYS A 74 17.87 -14.77 -13.02
CA LYS A 74 19.34 -14.67 -13.05
C LYS A 74 19.94 -14.78 -11.65
N GLU A 75 19.19 -15.35 -10.70
CA GLU A 75 19.61 -15.56 -9.32
C GLU A 75 19.86 -14.26 -8.53
N ASN A 76 19.35 -13.12 -9.01
CA ASN A 76 19.43 -11.87 -8.25
C ASN A 76 18.29 -11.78 -7.23
N ILE A 77 18.61 -11.18 -6.08
CA ILE A 77 17.65 -10.90 -5.02
C ILE A 77 17.74 -9.41 -4.67
N SER A 78 16.59 -8.75 -4.58
CA SER A 78 16.52 -7.34 -4.18
C SER A 78 16.89 -7.15 -2.70
N LYS A 79 17.04 -5.88 -2.30
CA LYS A 79 16.89 -5.51 -0.88
C LYS A 79 15.43 -5.77 -0.44
N GLU A 80 15.20 -5.84 0.86
CA GLU A 80 13.84 -5.93 1.41
C GLU A 80 12.98 -4.77 0.89
N VAL A 81 11.79 -5.10 0.41
CA VAL A 81 10.77 -4.17 -0.04
C VAL A 81 9.66 -4.13 1.01
N ASP A 82 9.37 -2.93 1.50
CA ASP A 82 8.39 -2.74 2.57
C ASP A 82 6.99 -3.20 2.15
N ILE A 83 6.57 -2.87 0.92
CA ILE A 83 5.28 -3.30 0.36
C ILE A 83 5.44 -3.63 -1.12
N ALA A 84 5.01 -4.83 -1.52
CA ALA A 84 4.83 -5.20 -2.92
C ALA A 84 3.34 -5.37 -3.25
N ILE A 85 2.97 -4.85 -4.42
CA ILE A 85 1.69 -5.08 -5.08
C ILE A 85 1.97 -5.98 -6.28
N TYR A 86 1.39 -7.17 -6.31
CA TYR A 86 1.75 -8.21 -7.28
C TYR A 86 0.54 -9.03 -7.72
N ASP A 87 0.66 -9.68 -8.86
CA ASP A 87 -0.36 -10.54 -9.45
C ASP A 87 0.05 -12.01 -9.31
N GLU A 88 -0.70 -12.76 -8.49
CA GLU A 88 -0.50 -14.20 -8.29
C GLU A 88 -1.42 -15.05 -9.19
N GLN A 89 -2.30 -14.42 -9.98
CA GLN A 89 -3.20 -15.11 -10.88
C GLN A 89 -2.48 -15.62 -12.14
N TYR A 90 -1.52 -14.87 -12.66
CA TYR A 90 -0.81 -15.20 -13.91
C TYR A 90 0.63 -15.70 -13.72
N THR A 91 1.25 -15.42 -12.57
CA THR A 91 2.59 -15.90 -12.22
C THR A 91 2.47 -16.93 -11.10
N PRO A 92 2.42 -18.23 -11.44
CA PRO A 92 2.20 -19.27 -10.44
C PRO A 92 3.40 -19.41 -9.50
N TYR A 93 3.09 -19.61 -8.22
CA TYR A 93 3.98 -19.88 -7.09
C TYR A 93 4.84 -18.70 -6.62
N ILE A 94 4.34 -18.03 -5.58
CA ILE A 94 5.15 -17.19 -4.69
C ILE A 94 5.83 -18.09 -3.66
N PHE A 95 7.16 -18.04 -3.59
CA PHE A 95 7.88 -18.84 -2.60
C PHE A 95 7.70 -18.21 -1.22
N ASN A 96 7.08 -18.98 -0.32
CA ASN A 96 6.84 -18.59 1.07
C ASN A 96 7.72 -19.45 1.99
N TYR A 97 8.65 -18.82 2.72
CA TYR A 97 9.46 -19.48 3.74
C TYR A 97 9.15 -18.86 5.11
N GLY A 98 8.22 -19.50 5.83
CA GLY A 98 7.68 -18.95 7.08
C GLY A 98 6.97 -17.62 6.84
N LEU A 99 7.50 -16.54 7.40
CA LEU A 99 6.97 -15.18 7.24
C LEU A 99 7.56 -14.43 6.04
N ILE A 100 8.60 -14.98 5.39
CA ILE A 100 9.33 -14.32 4.32
C ILE A 100 8.75 -14.74 2.97
N LYS A 101 8.48 -13.76 2.10
CA LYS A 101 8.01 -14.00 0.73
C LYS A 101 9.05 -13.58 -0.29
N PHE A 102 9.23 -14.44 -1.29
CA PHE A 102 10.05 -14.16 -2.47
C PHE A 102 9.13 -14.12 -3.70
N ILE A 103 9.07 -12.96 -4.34
CA ILE A 103 8.14 -12.66 -5.43
C ILE A 103 8.95 -12.53 -6.72
N PRO A 104 8.66 -13.31 -7.77
CA PRO A 104 9.26 -13.11 -9.08
C PRO A 104 8.95 -11.71 -9.63
N ILE A 105 9.95 -11.03 -10.21
CA ILE A 105 9.78 -9.69 -10.76
C ILE A 105 8.64 -9.62 -11.80
N GLU A 106 8.37 -10.71 -12.51
CA GLU A 106 7.30 -10.86 -13.49
C GLU A 106 5.89 -10.74 -12.86
N ALA A 107 5.75 -11.05 -11.56
CA ALA A 107 4.49 -10.88 -10.83
C ALA A 107 4.30 -9.45 -10.30
N VAL A 108 5.38 -8.66 -10.19
CA VAL A 108 5.35 -7.37 -9.49
C VAL A 108 4.70 -6.29 -10.34
N ALA A 109 3.61 -5.71 -9.84
CA ALA A 109 2.97 -4.55 -10.45
C ALA A 109 3.54 -3.23 -9.93
N ALA A 110 3.86 -3.16 -8.62
CA ALA A 110 4.50 -2.02 -7.99
C ALA A 110 5.20 -2.39 -6.68
N VAL A 111 6.21 -1.59 -6.31
CA VAL A 111 6.88 -1.66 -5.01
C VAL A 111 6.83 -0.29 -4.33
N VAL A 112 6.68 -0.29 -3.01
CA VAL A 112 6.61 0.93 -2.19
C VAL A 112 7.62 0.82 -1.07
N GLN A 113 8.42 1.88 -0.89
CA GLN A 113 9.34 2.05 0.23
C GLN A 113 8.84 3.19 1.12
N CYS A 114 8.50 2.87 2.36
CA CYS A 114 8.04 3.80 3.38
C CYS A 114 9.24 4.49 4.04
N LYS A 115 9.50 5.76 3.70
CA LYS A 115 10.53 6.59 4.36
C LYS A 115 9.91 7.59 5.31
N SER A 116 10.50 7.73 6.50
CA SER A 116 9.95 8.56 7.59
C SER A 116 10.09 10.07 7.38
N THR A 117 11.15 10.53 6.69
CA THR A 117 11.52 11.97 6.72
C THR A 117 11.95 12.58 5.39
N SER A 118 12.39 11.79 4.38
CA SER A 118 12.64 12.31 3.03
C SER A 118 12.96 11.22 2.01
N LEU A 119 12.57 11.48 0.75
CA LEU A 119 13.10 10.78 -0.42
C LEU A 119 14.53 11.27 -0.68
N LYS A 120 15.56 10.57 -0.19
CA LYS A 120 16.87 10.65 -0.84
C LYS A 120 16.69 10.11 -2.27
N LYS A 121 16.85 10.99 -3.26
CA LYS A 121 16.87 10.67 -4.69
C LYS A 121 17.87 9.53 -4.88
N MET A 122 17.41 8.32 -5.22
CA MET A 122 18.33 7.28 -5.68
C MET A 122 18.82 7.72 -7.05
N ILE A 123 20.09 8.07 -7.12
CA ILE A 123 20.82 8.22 -8.38
C ILE A 123 21.10 6.79 -8.83
N TYR A 124 20.46 6.37 -9.91
CA TYR A 124 20.80 5.14 -10.63
C TYR A 124 22.12 5.32 -11.37
#